data_AF-A0A3P1SNU4-F1
#
_entry.id   AF-A0A3P1SNU4-F1
#
_cell.length_a   1.000
_cell.length_b   1.000
_cell.length_c   1.000
_cell.angle_alpha   90.00
_cell.angle_beta   90.00
_cell.angle_gamma   90.00
#
_symmetry.space_group_name_H-M   'P 1'
#
loop_
_entity.id
_entity.type
_entity.pdbx_description
1 polymer ?
#
loop_
_entity_poly.entity_id
_entity_poly.type
_entity_poly.pdbx_seq_one_letter_code
_entity_poly.pdbx_strand_id
1 'polypeptide(L)'
;MWYSIFVGLPLLTALMFGIALVPIGYKGLIDKQFPPKGMKVYKPTKILRGWKANVKSMFHLLFPVCLILFSVWGYFQADKMPHEVPKDFDYSVCKS
;
A
#
# COMPACT_ATOMS: atom_id res chain seq x y z
N MET A 1 -2.57 -6.73 -19.79
CA MET A 1 -3.59 -5.97 -19.03
C MET A 1 -3.66 -6.41 -17.57
N TRP A 2 -4.04 -7.66 -17.27
CA TRP A 2 -4.24 -8.12 -15.87
C TRP A 2 -3.03 -7.97 -14.97
N TYR A 3 -1.84 -8.32 -15.46
CA TYR A 3 -0.58 -8.09 -14.73
C TYR A 3 -0.34 -6.62 -14.36
N SER A 4 -0.72 -5.68 -15.22
CA SER A 4 -0.59 -4.24 -14.93
C SER A 4 -1.53 -3.81 -13.78
N ILE A 5 -2.74 -4.40 -13.70
CA ILE A 5 -3.75 -4.07 -12.68
C ILE A 5 -3.43 -4.76 -11.35
N PHE A 6 -3.12 -6.05 -11.37
CA PHE A 6 -2.95 -6.86 -10.15
C PHE A 6 -1.53 -6.83 -9.59
N VAL A 7 -0.51 -6.57 -10.41
CA VAL A 7 0.90 -6.55 -9.99
C VAL A 7 1.48 -5.14 -10.13
N GLY A 8 1.38 -4.55 -11.32
CA GLY A 8 1.99 -3.26 -11.62
C GLY A 8 1.49 -2.12 -10.74
N LEU A 9 0.16 -1.94 -10.67
CA LEU A 9 -0.46 -0.85 -9.92
C LEU A 9 -0.19 -0.94 -8.41
N PRO A 10 -0.37 -2.10 -7.74
CA PRO A 10 -0.08 -2.23 -6.32
C PRO A 10 1.42 -2.08 -6.01
N LEU A 11 2.30 -2.57 -6.88
CA LEU A 11 3.75 -2.45 -6.69
C LEU A 11 4.23 -1.00 -6.86
N LEU A 12 3.70 -0.28 -7.87
CA LEU A 12 3.99 1.14 -8.08
C LEU A 12 3.51 1.98 -6.89
N THR A 13 2.31 1.71 -6.38
CA THR A 13 1.82 2.39 -5.16
C THR A 13 2.67 2.05 -3.95
N ALA A 14 3.09 0.78 -3.79
CA ALA A 14 4.00 0.38 -2.72
C ALA A 14 5.32 1.15 -2.77
N LEU A 15 5.88 1.36 -3.97
CA LEU A 15 7.12 2.12 -4.16
C LEU A 15 6.94 3.59 -3.79
N MET A 16 5.90 4.25 -4.33
CA MET A 16 5.61 5.66 -4.08
C MET A 16 5.39 5.95 -2.59
N PHE A 17 4.54 5.14 -1.93
CA PHE A 17 4.31 5.27 -0.50
C PHE A 17 5.49 4.77 0.32
N GLY A 18 6.21 3.75 -0.14
CA GLY A 18 7.38 3.20 0.55
C GLY A 18 8.47 4.24 0.76
N ILE A 19 8.79 5.02 -0.28
CA ILE A 19 9.78 6.10 -0.23
C ILE A 19 9.43 7.14 0.84
N ALA A 20 8.14 7.48 0.98
CA ALA A 20 7.69 8.47 1.95
C ALA A 20 7.48 7.89 3.36
N LEU A 21 6.80 6.75 3.48
CA LEU A 21 6.32 6.20 4.75
C LEU A 21 7.37 5.35 5.47
N VAL A 22 8.23 4.62 4.75
CA VAL A 22 9.22 3.73 5.38
C VAL A 22 10.21 4.50 6.24
N PRO A 23 10.83 5.61 5.78
CA PRO A 23 11.74 6.39 6.62
C PRO A 23 11.04 6.96 7.86
N ILE A 24 9.77 7.35 7.73
CA ILE A 24 8.95 7.90 8.82
C ILE A 24 8.65 6.82 9.87
N GLY A 25 8.16 5.66 9.42
CA GLY A 25 7.86 4.53 10.29
C GLY A 25 9.12 4.04 11.01
N TYR A 26 10.20 3.82 10.27
CA TYR A 26 11.48 3.37 10.80
C TYR A 26 12.03 4.32 11.86
N LYS A 27 12.16 5.63 11.54
CA LYS A 27 12.64 6.61 12.51
C LYS A 27 11.73 6.71 13.73
N GLY A 28 10.41 6.60 13.57
CA GLY A 28 9.48 6.67 14.69
C GLY A 28 9.61 5.48 15.66
N LEU A 29 9.97 4.29 15.16
CA LEU A 29 10.30 3.13 16.02
C LEU A 29 11.60 3.35 16.77
N ILE A 30 12.65 3.83 16.08
CA ILE A 30 13.97 4.10 16.69
C ILE A 30 13.87 5.19 17.76
N ASP A 31 13.18 6.29 17.46
CA ASP A 31 13.00 7.42 18.38
C ASP A 31 11.98 7.12 19.50
N LYS A 32 11.24 6.01 19.41
CA LYS A 32 10.15 5.61 20.31
C LYS A 32 9.06 6.69 20.47
N GLN A 33 8.87 7.49 19.42
CA GLN A 33 7.86 8.56 19.39
C GLN A 33 7.32 8.81 17.97
N PHE A 34 6.11 9.36 17.91
CA PHE A 34 5.50 9.80 16.66
C PHE A 34 4.87 11.20 16.83
N PRO A 35 5.18 12.18 15.96
CA PRO A 35 6.12 12.13 14.83
C PRO A 35 7.59 11.88 15.26
N PRO A 36 8.44 11.33 14.36
CA PRO A 36 9.88 11.19 14.60
C PRO A 36 10.56 12.52 14.98
N LYS A 37 11.69 12.46 15.69
CA LYS A 37 12.42 13.66 16.09
C LYS A 37 12.92 14.43 14.86
N GLY A 38 12.84 15.76 14.93
CA GLY A 38 13.25 16.65 13.83
C GLY A 38 12.32 16.67 12.61
N MET A 39 11.19 15.95 12.65
CA MET A 39 10.20 16.02 11.59
C MET A 39 9.45 17.36 11.60
N LYS A 40 9.39 18.03 10.45
CA LYS A 40 8.56 19.22 10.27
C LYS A 40 7.08 18.83 10.30
N VAL A 41 6.30 19.54 11.12
CA VAL A 41 4.85 19.38 11.23
C VAL A 41 4.17 20.67 10.79
N TYR A 42 2.99 20.55 10.17
CA TYR A 42 2.25 21.72 9.68
C TYR A 42 1.64 22.57 10.82
N LYS A 43 1.29 21.93 11.95
CA LYS A 43 0.73 22.58 13.13
C LYS A 43 1.29 21.98 14.42
N PRO A 44 1.20 22.66 15.57
CA PRO A 44 1.57 22.09 16.87
C PRO A 44 0.92 20.71 17.06
N THR A 45 1.76 19.67 17.08
CA THR A 45 1.32 18.27 17.09
C THR A 45 1.81 17.60 18.37
N LYS A 46 0.89 17.00 19.13
CA LYS A 46 1.24 16.28 20.34
C LYS A 46 2.12 15.07 20.00
N ILE A 47 3.26 14.96 20.67
CA ILE A 47 4.16 13.83 20.53
C ILE A 47 3.55 12.61 21.23
N LEU A 48 3.28 11.56 20.46
CA LEU A 48 2.90 10.25 20.98
C LEU A 48 4.15 9.48 21.38
N ARG A 49 4.08 8.71 22.47
CA ARG A 49 5.17 7.87 22.99
C ARG A 49 4.64 6.48 23.36
N GLY A 50 5.57 5.55 23.58
CA GLY A 50 5.27 4.18 23.99
C GLY A 50 4.47 3.41 22.92
N TRP A 51 3.54 2.56 23.34
CA TRP A 51 2.76 1.71 22.44
C TRP A 51 2.04 2.50 21.33
N LYS A 52 1.46 3.66 21.65
CA LYS A 52 0.74 4.48 20.65
C LYS A 52 1.65 4.97 19.53
N ALA A 53 2.91 5.32 19.86
CA ALA A 53 3.89 5.68 18.84
C ALA A 53 4.27 4.47 17.98
N ASN A 54 4.52 3.32 18.62
CA ASN A 54 4.88 2.09 17.94
C ASN A 54 3.80 1.64 16.96
N VAL A 55 2.53 1.66 17.35
CA VAL A 55 1.41 1.30 16.45
C VAL A 55 1.35 2.25 15.25
N LYS A 56 1.48 3.56 15.46
CA LYS A 56 1.49 4.54 14.36
C LYS A 56 2.66 4.30 13.41
N SER A 57 3.86 4.11 13.93
CA SER A 57 5.04 3.82 13.12
C SER A 57 4.92 2.49 12.38
N MET A 58 4.40 1.45 13.04
CA MET A 58 4.17 0.14 12.43
C MET A 58 3.18 0.22 11.28
N PHE A 59 2.11 1.02 11.42
CA PHE A 59 1.15 1.23 10.34
C PHE A 59 1.81 1.82 9.07
N HIS A 60 2.76 2.75 9.24
CA HIS A 60 3.51 3.32 8.10
C HIS A 60 4.39 2.30 7.39
N LEU A 61 4.87 1.27 8.10
CA LEU A 61 5.66 0.17 7.53
C LEU A 61 4.78 -0.93 6.93
N LEU A 62 3.67 -1.25 7.61
CA LEU A 62 2.74 -2.30 7.19
C LEU A 62 2.05 -1.95 5.87
N PHE A 63 1.66 -0.70 5.67
CA PHE A 63 0.95 -0.30 4.46
C PHE A 63 1.69 -0.67 3.15
N PRO A 64 2.95 -0.26 2.92
CA PRO A 64 3.68 -0.66 1.72
C PRO A 64 3.95 -2.16 1.67
N VAL A 65 4.18 -2.83 2.81
CA VAL A 65 4.36 -4.29 2.85
C VAL A 65 3.10 -5.02 2.38
N CYS A 66 1.91 -4.59 2.82
CA CYS A 66 0.64 -5.15 2.38
C CYS A 66 0.45 -4.99 0.87
N LEU A 67 0.83 -3.86 0.28
CA LEU A 67 0.75 -3.64 -1.17
C LEU A 67 1.71 -4.55 -1.95
N ILE A 68 2.91 -4.80 -1.43
CA ILE A 68 3.86 -5.77 -2.01
C ILE A 68 3.26 -7.18 -1.95
N LEU A 69 2.73 -7.60 -0.80
CA LEU A 69 2.08 -8.90 -0.66
C LEU A 69 0.87 -9.03 -1.59
N PHE A 70 0.10 -7.96 -1.76
CA PHE A 70 -1.02 -7.92 -2.70
C PHE A 70 -0.54 -8.04 -4.15
N SER A 71 0.61 -7.45 -4.49
CA SER A 71 1.23 -7.62 -5.82
C SER A 71 1.66 -9.06 -6.07
N VAL A 72 2.26 -9.72 -5.06
CA VAL A 72 2.66 -11.13 -5.13
C VAL A 72 1.45 -12.03 -5.27
N TRP A 73 0.38 -11.78 -4.51
CA TRP A 73 -0.88 -12.50 -4.67
C TRP A 73 -1.51 -12.26 -6.05
N GLY A 74 -1.49 -11.00 -6.50
CA GLY A 74 -2.01 -10.58 -7.79
C GLY A 74 -1.33 -11.26 -8.98
N TYR A 75 -0.06 -11.66 -8.84
CA TYR A 75 0.65 -12.47 -9.83
C TYR A 75 -0.08 -13.80 -10.10
N PHE A 76 -0.39 -14.55 -9.04
CA PHE A 76 -1.14 -15.81 -9.16
C PHE A 76 -2.59 -15.63 -9.63
N GLN A 77 -3.16 -14.44 -9.41
CA GLN A 77 -4.51 -14.12 -9.84
C GLN A 77 -4.56 -13.71 -11.32
N ALA A 78 -3.54 -13.01 -11.82
CA ALA A 78 -3.48 -12.52 -13.19
C ALA A 78 -3.55 -13.65 -14.23
N ASP A 79 -2.95 -14.80 -13.94
CA ASP A 79 -2.98 -15.99 -14.82
C ASP A 79 -4.35 -16.65 -14.91
N LYS A 80 -5.21 -16.42 -13.92
CA LYS A 80 -6.57 -17.00 -13.88
C LYS A 80 -7.59 -16.13 -14.62
N MET A 81 -7.19 -14.94 -15.07
CA MET A 81 -8.11 -13.99 -15.67
C MET A 81 -8.23 -14.22 -17.18
N PRO A 82 -9.45 -14.08 -17.75
CA PRO A 82 -9.67 -14.30 -19.16
C PRO A 82 -8.90 -13.27 -19.99
N HIS A 83 -8.10 -13.73 -20.95
CA HIS A 83 -7.37 -12.84 -21.88
C HIS A 83 -8.24 -12.38 -23.06
N GLU A 84 -9.29 -13.15 -23.35
CA GLU A 84 -10.24 -12.90 -24.43
C GLU A 84 -11.66 -12.93 -23.87
N VAL A 85 -12.58 -12.27 -24.56
CA VAL A 85 -14.00 -12.34 -24.21
C VAL A 85 -14.50 -13.75 -24.54
N PRO A 86 -15.20 -14.43 -23.62
CA PRO A 86 -15.80 -15.74 -23.90
C PRO A 86 -16.71 -15.67 -25.13
N LYS A 87 -16.70 -16.71 -25.97
CA LYS A 87 -17.49 -16.74 -27.22
C LYS A 87 -19.00 -16.71 -26.98
N ASP A 88 -19.41 -17.12 -25.80
CA ASP A 88 -20.76 -17.19 -25.26
C ASP A 88 -21.12 -15.97 -24.39
N PHE A 89 -20.31 -14.91 -24.42
CA PHE A 89 -20.59 -13.71 -23.66
C PHE A 89 -21.83 -13.00 -24.21
N ASP A 90 -22.87 -12.92 -23.39
CA ASP A 90 -24.10 -12.22 -23.74
C ASP A 90 -23.87 -10.70 -23.72
N TYR A 91 -23.89 -10.05 -24.88
CA TYR A 91 -23.73 -8.60 -24.97
C TYR A 91 -25.02 -7.83 -24.69
N SER A 92 -26.16 -8.51 -24.51
CA SER A 92 -27.43 -7.86 -24.21
C SER A 92 -27.42 -7.16 -22.85
N VAL A 93 -26.64 -7.65 -21.88
CA VAL A 93 -26.44 -7.02 -20.57
C VAL A 93 -25.68 -5.69 -20.62
N CYS A 94 -25.07 -5.34 -21.74
CA CYS A 94 -24.36 -4.06 -21.90
C CYS A 94 -25.22 -2.94 -22.51
N LYS A 95 -26.46 -3.23 -22.93
CA LYS A 95 -27.40 -2.19 -23.40
C LYS A 95 -28.16 -1.61 -22.21
N SER A 96 -27.82 -0.38 -21.80
CA SER A 96 -28.69 0.45 -20.95
C SER A 96 -29.64 1.27 -21.80
#